data_AF-A0AAN3M3W9-F1
#
_entry.id   AF-A0AAN3M3W9-F1
#
_cell.length_a   1.000
_cell.length_b   1.000
_cell.length_c   1.000
_cell.angle_alpha   90.00
_cell.angle_beta   90.00
_cell.angle_gamma   90.00
#
_symmetry.space_group_name_H-M   'P 1'
#
loop_
_entity.id
_entity.type
_entity.pdbx_description
1 polymer ?
#
loop_
_entity_poly.entity_id
_entity_poly.type
_entity_poly.pdbx_seq_one_letter_code
_entity_poly.pdbx_strand_id
1 'polypeptide(L)'
;MKPLYQQEMQLYSRYKSELAVWKNKEELLKAQKKALLSKLNKELRKGADESETLRQLEVLQKNSAEEPVRYKFIFNDATTAAIKNQLCGKWRSVGIMSDEAGIIFDGYTLSELPFINKMWDGSVLSVDRKNEPEQMIENARMTLSLMVQPGLFDRYMERKGSVARDSGFLARCLISKPATTQGKRFINGAVIPGGSLTAFHERLMELARGSIEKSSEDERYCLHFSPEAQKIFIEHYNVLEQDLSPSGPLSPFRGHVSKKTENIARIAALFQYFSYGEGKISADIMTSAVVISSWYTDEYKKLFALPDESELQQKDAEELFDWLIEECRGECPPRVRKNYILQCGPGRFRNRKKLNALLNILESQFRLSVVPEGKTMYVLLPQIASLKLSDVSGIFTSGYHYNKLRAK
;
A
#
# COMPACT_ATOMS: atom_id res chain seq x y z
N MET A 1 10.49 -8.10 7.78
CA MET A 1 10.27 -9.14 6.73
C MET A 1 11.50 -10.02 6.41
N LYS A 2 12.73 -9.70 6.86
CA LYS A 2 13.94 -10.49 6.57
C LYS A 2 13.79 -12.03 6.75
N PRO A 3 13.18 -12.54 7.83
CA PRO A 3 13.02 -13.99 8.01
C PRO A 3 12.15 -14.63 6.92
N LEU A 4 11.13 -13.93 6.42
CA LEU A 4 10.23 -14.45 5.39
C LEU A 4 10.96 -14.59 4.04
N TYR A 5 11.81 -13.63 3.67
CA TYR A 5 12.66 -13.73 2.48
C TYR A 5 13.63 -14.92 2.58
N GLN A 6 14.24 -15.12 3.75
CA GLN A 6 15.15 -16.25 3.97
C GLN A 6 14.42 -17.59 3.86
N GLN A 7 13.22 -17.69 4.42
CA GLN A 7 12.38 -18.89 4.30
C GLN A 7 11.99 -19.16 2.84
N GLU A 8 11.58 -18.13 2.10
CA GLU A 8 11.22 -18.28 0.68
C GLU A 8 12.40 -18.76 -0.16
N MET A 9 13.62 -18.27 0.10
CA MET A 9 14.85 -18.75 -0.57
C MET A 9 15.12 -20.24 -0.31
N GLN A 10 14.89 -20.70 0.92
CA GLN A 10 15.04 -22.12 1.29
C GLN A 10 13.98 -22.98 0.58
N LEU A 11 12.73 -22.54 0.60
CA LEU A 11 11.62 -23.22 -0.08
C LEU A 11 11.83 -23.27 -1.59
N TYR A 12 12.36 -22.21 -2.19
CA TYR A 12 12.67 -22.17 -3.61
C TYR A 12 13.78 -23.15 -4.00
N SER A 13 14.85 -23.24 -3.19
CA SER A 13 15.92 -24.22 -3.40
C SER A 13 15.38 -25.65 -3.34
N ARG A 14 14.55 -25.96 -2.33
CA ARG A 14 13.87 -27.26 -2.19
C ARG A 14 12.97 -27.56 -3.40
N TYR A 15 12.11 -26.61 -3.77
CA TYR A 15 11.23 -26.72 -4.92
C TYR A 15 12.01 -27.01 -6.22
N LYS A 16 13.14 -26.33 -6.44
CA LYS A 16 13.99 -26.58 -7.63
C LYS A 16 14.48 -28.02 -7.69
N SER A 17 14.96 -28.56 -6.57
CA SER A 17 15.43 -29.95 -6.49
C SER A 17 14.28 -30.93 -6.75
N GLU A 18 13.14 -30.72 -6.09
CA GLU A 18 11.95 -31.56 -6.26
C GLU A 18 11.40 -31.49 -7.70
N LEU A 19 11.41 -30.31 -8.32
CA LEU A 19 10.95 -30.09 -9.68
C LEU A 19 11.84 -30.82 -10.70
N ALA A 20 13.16 -30.83 -10.49
CA ALA A 20 14.07 -31.57 -11.37
C ALA A 20 13.80 -33.09 -11.32
N VAL A 21 13.61 -33.64 -10.12
CA VAL A 21 13.25 -35.05 -9.93
C VAL A 21 11.91 -35.36 -10.58
N TRP A 22 10.91 -34.50 -10.37
CA TRP A 22 9.58 -34.65 -10.94
C TRP A 22 9.60 -34.61 -12.48
N LYS A 23 10.31 -33.63 -13.08
CA LYS A 23 10.44 -33.52 -14.54
C LYS A 23 11.06 -34.78 -15.16
N ASN A 24 12.13 -35.30 -14.57
CA ASN A 24 12.76 -36.54 -15.04
C ASN A 24 11.78 -37.73 -15.00
N LYS A 25 11.01 -37.84 -13.90
CA LYS A 25 9.98 -38.88 -13.75
C LYS A 25 8.85 -38.70 -14.76
N GLU A 26 8.42 -37.47 -15.00
CA GLU A 26 7.35 -37.17 -15.95
C GLU A 26 7.77 -37.44 -17.40
N GLU A 27 9.02 -37.13 -17.78
CA GLU A 27 9.58 -37.48 -19.08
C GLU A 27 9.63 -39.00 -19.29
N LEU A 28 10.05 -39.75 -18.27
CA LEU A 28 10.03 -41.22 -18.31
C LEU A 28 8.60 -41.76 -18.49
N LEU A 29 7.63 -41.24 -17.72
CA LEU A 29 6.22 -41.62 -17.84
C LEU A 29 5.65 -41.27 -19.22
N LYS A 30 6.00 -40.11 -19.78
CA LYS A 30 5.62 -39.70 -21.15
C LYS A 30 6.19 -40.66 -22.20
N ALA A 31 7.46 -41.05 -22.07
CA ALA A 31 8.11 -42.01 -22.96
C ALA A 31 7.45 -43.40 -22.89
N GLN A 32 7.20 -43.91 -21.67
CA GLN A 32 6.50 -45.17 -21.43
C GLN A 32 5.07 -45.13 -21.99
N LYS A 33 4.31 -44.05 -21.75
CA LYS A 33 2.97 -43.85 -22.31
C LYS A 33 2.98 -43.89 -23.83
N LYS A 34 3.95 -43.22 -24.47
CA LYS A 34 4.11 -43.23 -25.93
C LYS A 34 4.40 -44.64 -26.47
N ALA A 35 5.26 -45.40 -25.78
CA ALA A 35 5.57 -46.78 -26.14
C ALA A 35 4.34 -47.69 -26.03
N LEU A 36 3.60 -47.61 -24.92
CA LEU A 36 2.37 -48.39 -24.71
C LEU A 36 1.27 -48.02 -25.71
N LEU A 37 1.08 -46.73 -26.02
CA LEU A 37 0.14 -46.30 -27.06
C LEU A 37 0.53 -46.81 -28.46
N SER A 38 1.83 -46.88 -28.77
CA SER A 38 2.30 -47.48 -30.02
C SER A 38 2.05 -48.99 -30.06
N LYS A 39 2.23 -49.69 -28.93
CA LYS A 39 1.92 -51.12 -28.79
C LYS A 39 0.43 -51.39 -28.96
N LEU A 40 -0.43 -50.63 -28.27
CA LEU A 40 -1.88 -50.70 -28.37
C LEU A 40 -2.36 -50.53 -29.81
N ASN A 41 -1.84 -49.52 -30.53
CA ASN A 41 -2.17 -49.30 -31.94
C ASN A 41 -1.78 -50.48 -32.85
N LYS A 42 -0.72 -51.24 -32.52
CA LYS A 42 -0.32 -52.44 -33.26
C LYS A 42 -1.22 -53.63 -32.94
N GLU A 43 -1.61 -53.81 -31.68
CA GLU A 43 -2.52 -54.87 -31.22
C GLU A 43 -3.91 -54.69 -31.87
N LEU A 44 -4.45 -53.46 -31.84
CA LEU A 44 -5.74 -53.10 -32.47
C LEU A 44 -5.75 -53.38 -33.99
N ARG A 45 -4.67 -53.07 -34.71
CA ARG A 45 -4.57 -53.34 -36.15
C ARG A 45 -4.51 -54.82 -36.50
N LYS A 46 -4.01 -55.64 -35.57
CA LYS A 46 -3.85 -57.09 -35.75
C LYS A 46 -5.02 -57.90 -35.18
N GLY A 47 -5.97 -57.26 -34.50
CA GLY A 47 -7.05 -57.94 -33.77
C GLY A 47 -6.52 -58.83 -32.64
N ALA A 48 -5.37 -58.47 -32.06
CA ALA A 48 -4.77 -59.20 -30.93
C ALA A 48 -5.31 -58.67 -29.60
N ASP A 49 -5.32 -59.50 -28.56
CA ASP A 49 -5.75 -59.14 -27.21
C ASP A 49 -4.96 -57.93 -26.66
N GLU A 50 -5.67 -56.86 -26.35
CA GLU A 50 -5.16 -55.58 -25.85
C GLU A 50 -5.26 -55.43 -24.32
N SER A 51 -5.85 -56.39 -23.63
CA SER A 51 -6.24 -56.29 -22.21
C SER A 51 -5.06 -55.92 -21.29
N GLU A 52 -3.89 -56.52 -21.52
CA GLU A 52 -2.69 -56.26 -20.72
C GLU A 52 -2.09 -54.87 -21.00
N THR A 53 -2.10 -54.41 -22.24
CA THR A 53 -1.59 -53.07 -22.60
C THR A 53 -2.48 -51.97 -22.02
N LEU A 54 -3.81 -52.17 -22.01
CA LEU A 54 -4.76 -51.27 -21.35
C LEU A 54 -4.52 -51.21 -19.84
N ARG A 55 -4.32 -52.36 -19.19
CA ARG A 55 -4.00 -52.42 -17.74
C ARG A 55 -2.72 -51.66 -17.42
N GLN A 56 -1.68 -51.81 -18.23
CA GLN A 56 -0.42 -51.07 -18.06
C GLN A 56 -0.60 -49.55 -18.22
N LEU A 57 -1.44 -49.12 -19.17
CA LEU A 57 -1.78 -47.71 -19.35
C LEU A 57 -2.56 -47.13 -18.15
N GLU A 58 -3.50 -47.88 -17.59
CA GLU A 58 -4.23 -47.48 -16.39
C GLU A 58 -3.32 -47.34 -15.17
N VAL A 59 -2.42 -48.32 -14.95
CA VAL A 59 -1.42 -48.26 -13.88
C VAL A 59 -0.52 -47.04 -14.06
N LEU A 60 -0.09 -46.77 -15.29
CA LEU A 60 0.77 -45.63 -15.59
C LEU A 60 0.07 -44.29 -15.39
N GLN A 61 -1.22 -44.18 -15.72
CA GLN A 61 -2.04 -43.01 -15.41
C GLN A 61 -2.17 -42.79 -13.90
N LYS A 62 -2.41 -43.85 -13.13
CA LYS A 62 -2.49 -43.78 -11.66
C LYS A 62 -1.14 -43.43 -11.01
N ASN A 63 -0.03 -43.79 -11.64
CA ASN A 63 1.33 -43.50 -11.16
C ASN A 63 1.85 -42.09 -11.54
N SER A 64 1.01 -41.22 -12.11
CA SER A 64 1.39 -39.84 -12.40
C SER A 64 1.85 -39.15 -11.10
N ALA A 65 3.07 -38.62 -11.11
CA ALA A 65 3.60 -37.90 -9.96
C ALA A 65 2.93 -36.53 -9.82
N GLU A 66 2.57 -36.14 -8.60
CA GLU A 66 2.12 -34.77 -8.35
C GLU A 66 3.26 -33.79 -8.56
N GLU A 67 2.99 -32.69 -9.29
CA GLU A 67 3.95 -31.61 -9.44
C GLU A 67 4.24 -30.98 -8.07
N PRO A 68 5.52 -30.74 -7.72
CA PRO A 68 5.85 -30.11 -6.45
C PRO A 68 5.26 -28.71 -6.35
N VAL A 69 4.84 -28.32 -5.15
CA VAL A 69 4.20 -27.03 -4.92
C VAL A 69 5.24 -25.93 -4.72
N ARG A 70 5.08 -24.83 -5.46
CA ARG A 70 5.87 -23.62 -5.24
C ARG A 70 5.20 -22.72 -4.19
N TYR A 71 5.72 -22.76 -2.97
CA TYR A 71 5.34 -21.84 -1.89
C TYR A 71 6.06 -20.51 -2.06
N LYS A 72 5.40 -19.56 -2.72
CA LYS A 72 5.89 -18.19 -2.89
C LYS A 72 4.99 -17.23 -2.12
N PHE A 73 5.57 -16.54 -1.14
CA PHE A 73 4.87 -15.60 -0.29
C PHE A 73 4.81 -14.21 -0.91
N ILE A 74 5.93 -13.73 -1.46
CA ILE A 74 6.09 -12.33 -1.83
C ILE A 74 6.25 -12.15 -3.35
N PHE A 75 5.49 -11.21 -3.91
CA PHE A 75 5.57 -10.77 -5.30
C PHE A 75 5.87 -9.27 -5.33
N ASN A 76 7.06 -8.92 -5.83
CA ASN A 76 7.49 -7.51 -5.97
C ASN A 76 7.24 -6.97 -7.38
N ASP A 77 7.27 -7.83 -8.39
CA ASP A 77 6.99 -7.52 -9.79
C ASP A 77 6.37 -8.77 -10.44
N ALA A 78 5.07 -8.71 -10.70
CA ALA A 78 4.34 -9.82 -11.30
C ALA A 78 3.10 -9.36 -12.04
N THR A 79 2.87 -9.99 -13.20
CA THR A 79 1.64 -9.75 -13.98
C THR A 79 0.44 -10.35 -13.27
N THR A 80 -0.74 -9.77 -13.52
CA THR A 80 -2.01 -10.29 -13.00
C THR A 80 -2.25 -11.74 -13.41
N ALA A 81 -1.81 -12.15 -14.61
CA ALA A 81 -1.88 -13.53 -15.07
C ALA A 81 -1.05 -14.48 -14.21
N ALA A 82 0.17 -14.09 -13.82
CA ALA A 82 1.03 -14.90 -12.95
C ALA A 82 0.44 -15.03 -11.54
N ILE A 83 -0.15 -13.95 -11.01
CA ILE A 83 -0.83 -13.97 -9.71
C ILE A 83 -2.06 -14.89 -9.74
N LYS A 84 -2.92 -14.76 -10.76
CA LYS A 84 -4.08 -15.65 -10.97
C LYS A 84 -3.63 -17.11 -11.05
N ASN A 85 -2.57 -17.41 -11.81
CA ASN A 85 -2.02 -18.76 -11.94
C ASN A 85 -1.60 -19.36 -10.59
N GLN A 86 -0.96 -18.54 -9.74
CA GLN A 86 -0.58 -18.97 -8.39
C GLN A 86 -1.82 -19.28 -7.55
N LEU A 87 -2.84 -18.41 -7.59
CA LEU A 87 -4.06 -18.55 -6.81
C LEU A 87 -4.98 -19.70 -7.27
N CYS A 88 -4.90 -20.14 -8.52
CA CYS A 88 -5.56 -21.37 -9.00
C CYS A 88 -4.89 -22.65 -8.49
N GLY A 89 -3.61 -22.58 -8.07
CA GLY A 89 -2.84 -23.75 -7.65
C GLY A 89 -3.16 -24.23 -6.23
N LYS A 90 -2.36 -25.18 -5.73
CA LYS A 90 -2.44 -25.65 -4.32
C LYS A 90 -2.11 -24.54 -3.32
N TRP A 91 -1.17 -23.64 -3.66
CA TRP A 91 -0.80 -22.51 -2.82
C TRP A 91 -1.60 -21.25 -3.18
N ARG A 92 -2.75 -21.07 -2.53
CA ARG A 92 -3.73 -20.00 -2.81
C ARG A 92 -3.49 -18.72 -2.00
N SER A 93 -2.23 -18.38 -1.73
CA SER A 93 -1.85 -17.21 -0.92
C SER A 93 -0.76 -16.37 -1.60
N VAL A 94 -0.96 -15.07 -1.66
CA VAL A 94 -0.06 -14.12 -2.34
C VAL A 94 0.02 -12.81 -1.57
N GLY A 95 1.23 -12.39 -1.21
CA GLY A 95 1.55 -11.04 -0.76
C GLY A 95 2.19 -10.24 -1.89
N ILE A 96 1.57 -9.14 -2.31
CA ILE A 96 2.20 -8.16 -3.19
C ILE A 96 2.78 -7.07 -2.31
N MET A 97 4.09 -7.13 -2.13
CA MET A 97 4.80 -6.28 -1.17
C MET A 97 5.93 -5.57 -1.89
N SER A 98 6.03 -4.26 -1.75
CA SER A 98 7.13 -3.51 -2.34
C SER A 98 7.40 -2.24 -1.54
N ASP A 99 8.67 -2.00 -1.22
CA ASP A 99 9.17 -0.72 -0.69
C ASP A 99 9.39 0.32 -1.81
N GLU A 100 9.34 -0.10 -3.07
CA GLU A 100 9.42 0.73 -4.28
C GLU A 100 8.23 0.45 -5.22
N ALA A 101 7.01 0.64 -4.71
CA ALA A 101 5.79 0.26 -5.41
C ALA A 101 5.45 1.12 -6.64
N GLY A 102 6.30 2.06 -7.05
CA GLY A 102 6.11 2.85 -8.28
C GLY A 102 5.83 1.98 -9.51
N ILE A 103 6.57 0.87 -9.64
CA ILE A 103 6.41 -0.11 -10.72
C ILE A 103 5.04 -0.80 -10.65
N ILE A 104 4.50 -1.03 -9.45
CA ILE A 104 3.19 -1.67 -9.24
C ILE A 104 2.04 -0.70 -9.59
N PHE A 105 2.18 0.58 -9.22
CA PHE A 105 1.21 1.63 -9.58
C PHE A 105 1.20 1.94 -11.08
N ASP A 106 2.37 1.93 -11.72
CA ASP A 106 2.51 2.15 -13.17
C ASP A 106 2.29 0.88 -14.00
N GLY A 107 2.41 -0.30 -13.39
CA GLY A 107 2.42 -1.59 -14.05
C GLY A 107 1.07 -2.31 -14.12
N TYR A 108 1.16 -3.61 -14.45
CA TYR A 108 0.01 -4.47 -14.76
C TYR A 108 -0.79 -4.90 -13.54
N THR A 109 -0.18 -4.98 -12.36
CA THR A 109 -0.84 -5.51 -11.16
C THR A 109 -2.05 -4.66 -10.75
N LEU A 110 -1.90 -3.33 -10.74
CA LEU A 110 -2.99 -2.40 -10.41
C LEU A 110 -3.77 -1.91 -11.64
N SER A 111 -3.55 -2.51 -12.83
CA SER A 111 -4.41 -2.22 -13.99
C SER A 111 -5.75 -2.96 -13.94
N GLU A 112 -5.85 -4.05 -13.17
CA GLU A 112 -7.09 -4.82 -12.97
C GLU A 112 -7.65 -4.64 -11.55
N LEU A 113 -8.02 -3.41 -11.18
CA LEU A 113 -8.59 -3.13 -9.85
C LEU A 113 -9.80 -4.02 -9.47
N PRO A 114 -10.72 -4.40 -10.40
CA PRO A 114 -11.80 -5.31 -10.06
C PRO A 114 -11.33 -6.69 -9.56
N PHE A 115 -10.22 -7.21 -10.11
CA PHE A 115 -9.61 -8.45 -9.63
C PHE A 115 -9.12 -8.29 -8.19
N ILE A 116 -8.37 -7.22 -7.92
CA ILE A 116 -7.84 -6.90 -6.58
C ILE A 116 -8.98 -6.76 -5.56
N ASN A 117 -10.06 -6.07 -5.93
CA ASN A 117 -11.22 -5.89 -5.07
C ASN A 117 -11.91 -7.23 -4.75
N LYS A 118 -12.08 -8.11 -5.75
CA LYS A 118 -12.63 -9.46 -5.53
C LYS A 118 -11.76 -10.28 -4.58
N MET A 119 -10.43 -10.18 -4.70
CA MET A 119 -9.51 -10.86 -3.80
C MET A 119 -9.56 -10.31 -2.37
N TRP A 120 -9.78 -9.00 -2.21
CA TRP A 120 -10.05 -8.42 -0.90
C TRP A 120 -11.39 -8.90 -0.33
N ASP A 121 -12.46 -8.94 -1.14
CA ASP A 121 -13.80 -9.40 -0.74
C ASP A 121 -13.84 -10.93 -0.47
N GLY A 122 -12.80 -11.69 -0.85
CA GLY A 122 -12.76 -13.15 -0.72
C GLY A 122 -13.67 -13.89 -1.70
N SER A 123 -14.06 -13.23 -2.79
CA SER A 123 -14.97 -13.78 -3.80
C SER A 123 -14.30 -14.84 -4.68
N VAL A 124 -15.12 -15.76 -5.17
CA VAL A 124 -14.71 -16.72 -6.19
C VAL A 124 -14.56 -16.03 -7.55
N LEU A 125 -13.54 -16.42 -8.32
CA LEU A 125 -13.29 -15.90 -9.66
C LEU A 125 -12.95 -17.05 -10.62
N SER A 126 -13.71 -17.16 -11.71
CA SER A 126 -13.33 -18.00 -12.84
C SER A 126 -12.26 -17.31 -13.70
N VAL A 127 -11.28 -18.09 -14.14
CA VAL A 127 -10.20 -17.70 -15.04
C VAL A 127 -10.25 -18.57 -16.29
N ASP A 128 -10.79 -17.99 -17.36
CA ASP A 128 -10.77 -18.59 -18.68
C ASP A 128 -9.50 -18.21 -19.44
N ARG A 129 -8.87 -19.21 -20.06
CA ARG A 129 -7.74 -19.02 -20.98
C ARG A 129 -7.98 -19.78 -22.26
N LYS A 130 -7.59 -19.18 -23.37
CA LYS A 130 -7.66 -19.83 -24.69
C LYS A 130 -6.79 -21.10 -24.66
N ASN A 131 -7.39 -22.25 -24.98
CA ASN A 131 -6.75 -23.58 -25.01
C ASN A 131 -6.39 -24.19 -23.65
N GLU A 132 -6.88 -23.67 -22.54
CA GLU A 132 -6.76 -24.29 -21.22
C GLU A 132 -8.16 -24.54 -20.64
N PRO A 133 -8.35 -25.58 -19.81
CA PRO A 133 -9.61 -25.75 -19.08
C PRO A 133 -9.83 -24.57 -18.14
N GLU A 134 -11.11 -24.26 -17.89
CA GLU A 134 -11.50 -23.26 -16.89
C GLU A 134 -10.86 -23.56 -15.53
N GLN A 135 -10.32 -22.53 -14.89
CA GLN A 135 -9.76 -22.63 -13.55
C GLN A 135 -10.47 -21.69 -12.60
N MET A 136 -10.74 -22.18 -11.39
CA MET A 136 -11.42 -21.41 -10.34
C MET A 136 -10.41 -20.93 -9.31
N ILE A 137 -10.46 -19.64 -9.01
CA ILE A 137 -9.81 -19.04 -7.85
C ILE A 137 -10.82 -19.04 -6.71
N GLU A 138 -10.60 -19.92 -5.75
CA GLU A 138 -11.41 -20.08 -4.55
C GLU A 138 -10.52 -19.95 -3.32
N ASN A 139 -11.08 -19.51 -2.19
CA ASN A 139 -10.32 -19.35 -0.94
C ASN A 139 -9.01 -18.55 -1.09
N ALA A 140 -8.94 -17.62 -2.05
CA ALA A 140 -7.74 -16.83 -2.28
C ALA A 140 -7.39 -15.96 -1.07
N ARG A 141 -6.10 -15.85 -0.78
CA ARG A 141 -5.56 -15.00 0.29
C ARG A 141 -4.62 -14.00 -0.36
N MET A 142 -5.02 -12.74 -0.39
CA MET A 142 -4.23 -11.70 -1.04
C MET A 142 -3.97 -10.55 -0.08
N THR A 143 -2.71 -10.13 0.01
CA THR A 143 -2.29 -8.94 0.78
C THR A 143 -1.59 -7.96 -0.14
N LEU A 144 -1.88 -6.67 0.02
CA LEU A 144 -1.13 -5.58 -0.60
C LEU A 144 -0.40 -4.80 0.50
N SER A 145 0.91 -4.62 0.34
CA SER A 145 1.74 -3.80 1.24
C SER A 145 2.71 -2.97 0.41
N LEU A 146 2.30 -1.76 0.06
CA LEU A 146 2.97 -0.94 -0.95
C LEU A 146 3.47 0.35 -0.32
N MET A 147 4.76 0.63 -0.46
CA MET A 147 5.36 1.93 -0.15
C MET A 147 5.75 2.60 -1.46
N VAL A 148 5.43 3.89 -1.60
CA VAL A 148 5.64 4.62 -2.85
C VAL A 148 6.07 6.05 -2.54
N GLN A 149 6.96 6.58 -3.38
CA GLN A 149 7.36 7.98 -3.26
C GLN A 149 6.16 8.91 -3.59
N PRO A 150 5.98 10.04 -2.88
CA PRO A 150 4.82 10.92 -3.08
C PRO A 150 4.59 11.30 -4.54
N GLY A 151 5.63 11.75 -5.26
CA GLY A 151 5.49 12.17 -6.66
C GLY A 151 5.06 11.05 -7.61
N LEU A 152 5.40 9.77 -7.32
CA LEU A 152 4.92 8.64 -8.11
C LEU A 152 3.44 8.37 -7.85
N PHE A 153 3.01 8.46 -6.58
CA PHE A 153 1.61 8.32 -6.20
C PHE A 153 0.75 9.45 -6.77
N ASP A 154 1.23 10.69 -6.72
CA ASP A 154 0.52 11.85 -7.27
C ASP A 154 0.25 11.68 -8.77
N ARG A 155 1.26 11.23 -9.55
CA ARG A 155 1.10 10.90 -10.98
C ARG A 155 0.13 9.74 -11.24
N TYR A 156 0.02 8.79 -10.33
CA TYR A 156 -0.99 7.72 -10.42
C TYR A 156 -2.39 8.31 -10.18
N MET A 157 -2.55 9.15 -9.16
CA MET A 157 -3.82 9.78 -8.84
C MET A 157 -4.32 10.70 -9.96
N GLU A 158 -3.43 11.43 -10.63
CA GLU A 158 -3.77 12.24 -11.80
C GLU A 158 -4.33 11.42 -12.98
N ARG A 159 -3.74 10.25 -13.26
CA ARG A 159 -4.11 9.43 -14.42
C ARG A 159 -5.24 8.44 -14.14
N LYS A 160 -5.28 7.85 -12.95
CA LYS A 160 -6.15 6.72 -12.60
C LYS A 160 -6.94 6.93 -11.30
N GLY A 161 -6.80 8.07 -10.64
CA GLY A 161 -7.39 8.32 -9.31
C GLY A 161 -8.92 8.29 -9.28
N SER A 162 -9.61 8.78 -10.32
CA SER A 162 -11.08 8.67 -10.42
C SER A 162 -11.51 7.20 -10.46
N VAL A 163 -10.97 6.41 -11.39
CA VAL A 163 -11.24 4.97 -11.51
C VAL A 163 -10.90 4.22 -10.21
N ALA A 164 -9.78 4.56 -9.57
CA ALA A 164 -9.36 3.94 -8.30
C ALA A 164 -10.32 4.27 -7.14
N ARG A 165 -10.89 5.47 -7.11
CA ARG A 165 -11.94 5.86 -6.14
C ARG A 165 -13.26 5.18 -6.45
N ASP A 166 -13.74 5.29 -7.69
CA ASP A 166 -15.08 4.88 -8.09
C ASP A 166 -15.23 3.35 -8.12
N SER A 167 -14.15 2.61 -8.40
CA SER A 167 -14.13 1.16 -8.25
C SER A 167 -14.14 0.68 -6.79
N GLY A 168 -13.95 1.61 -5.83
CA GLY A 168 -13.83 1.31 -4.41
C GLY A 168 -12.49 0.65 -4.03
N PHE A 169 -11.47 0.73 -4.88
CA PHE A 169 -10.13 0.22 -4.55
C PHE A 169 -9.50 1.03 -3.41
N LEU A 170 -9.45 2.36 -3.52
CA LEU A 170 -8.83 3.19 -2.48
C LEU A 170 -9.54 3.07 -1.13
N ALA A 171 -10.87 2.90 -1.14
CA ALA A 171 -11.68 2.69 0.06
C ALA A 171 -11.35 1.37 0.81
N ARG A 172 -10.85 0.35 0.11
CA ARG A 172 -10.43 -0.93 0.72
C ARG A 172 -9.01 -0.86 1.29
N CYS A 173 -8.19 0.10 0.86
CA CYS A 173 -6.81 0.24 1.28
C CYS A 173 -6.66 1.04 2.58
N LEU A 174 -5.73 0.61 3.44
CA LEU A 174 -5.25 1.40 4.57
C LEU A 174 -4.10 2.32 4.11
N ILE A 175 -4.46 3.51 3.62
CA ILE A 175 -3.51 4.47 3.02
C ILE A 175 -3.10 5.51 4.07
N SER A 176 -1.81 5.84 4.11
CA SER A 176 -1.30 6.91 4.96
C SER A 176 -0.15 7.68 4.29
N LYS A 177 0.05 8.93 4.71
CA LYS A 177 1.19 9.76 4.30
C LYS A 177 1.76 10.41 5.56
N PRO A 178 2.53 9.64 6.35
CA PRO A 178 3.09 10.14 7.60
C PRO A 178 4.04 11.32 7.35
N ALA A 179 4.19 12.17 8.37
CA ALA A 179 5.09 13.31 8.32
C ALA A 179 6.54 12.87 8.07
N THR A 180 7.26 13.64 7.26
CA THR A 180 8.68 13.36 6.98
C THR A 180 9.53 13.54 8.24
N THR A 181 10.41 12.58 8.50
CA THR A 181 11.45 12.68 9.54
C THR A 181 12.79 13.13 8.95
N GLN A 182 12.85 13.40 7.64
CA GLN A 182 14.04 13.95 6.99
C GLN A 182 14.41 15.31 7.61
N GLY A 183 15.70 15.53 7.84
CA GLY A 183 16.20 16.70 8.57
C GLY A 183 16.12 16.57 10.10
N LYS A 184 15.40 15.57 10.65
CA LYS A 184 15.28 15.32 12.11
C LYS A 184 15.75 13.93 12.55
N ARG A 185 16.08 13.05 11.61
CA ARG A 185 16.53 11.67 11.84
C ARG A 185 18.02 11.58 12.22
N PHE A 186 18.44 12.25 13.28
CA PHE A 186 19.83 12.19 13.77
C PHE A 186 20.14 10.81 14.36
N ILE A 187 21.30 10.25 14.01
CA ILE A 187 21.77 8.96 14.55
C ILE A 187 22.55 9.24 15.84
N ASN A 188 21.96 8.89 16.99
CA ASN A 188 22.57 9.12 18.32
C ASN A 188 23.20 7.85 18.93
N GLY A 189 23.49 6.84 18.11
CA GLY A 189 24.11 5.58 18.56
C GLY A 189 23.72 4.38 17.69
N ALA A 190 24.26 3.22 18.05
CA ALA A 190 23.90 1.97 17.40
C ALA A 190 22.46 1.57 17.75
N VAL A 191 21.63 1.34 16.73
CA VAL A 191 20.30 0.75 16.91
C VAL A 191 20.47 -0.75 17.12
N ILE A 192 20.43 -1.19 18.37
CA ILE A 192 20.42 -2.62 18.69
C ILE A 192 18.96 -3.10 18.53
N PRO A 193 18.70 -4.11 17.67
CA PRO A 193 17.36 -4.69 17.57
C PRO A 193 16.89 -5.17 18.94
N GLY A 194 15.83 -4.56 19.46
CA GLY A 194 15.26 -4.94 20.75
C GLY A 194 14.59 -6.32 20.71
N GLY A 195 14.40 -6.93 21.89
CA GLY A 195 13.77 -8.25 22.02
C GLY A 195 12.39 -8.37 21.36
N SER A 196 11.64 -7.27 21.27
CA SER A 196 10.33 -7.23 20.60
C SER A 196 10.40 -7.56 19.10
N LEU A 197 11.48 -7.16 18.41
CA LEU A 197 11.64 -7.50 16.99
C LEU A 197 11.90 -9.00 16.81
N THR A 198 12.68 -9.59 17.71
CA THR A 198 12.93 -11.04 17.73
C THR A 198 11.63 -11.80 17.96
N ALA A 199 10.85 -11.46 18.98
CA ALA A 199 9.57 -12.09 19.26
C ALA A 199 8.59 -11.96 18.09
N PHE A 200 8.54 -10.79 17.44
CA PHE A 200 7.73 -10.58 16.23
C PHE A 200 8.18 -11.50 15.09
N HIS A 201 9.50 -11.61 14.86
CA HIS A 201 10.04 -12.49 13.82
C HIS A 201 9.76 -13.97 14.09
N GLU A 202 9.85 -14.41 15.34
CA GLU A 202 9.53 -15.78 15.74
C GLU A 202 8.05 -16.09 15.46
N ARG A 203 7.14 -15.21 15.91
CA ARG A 203 5.70 -15.37 15.67
C ARG A 203 5.37 -15.35 14.17
N LEU A 204 5.99 -14.47 13.40
CA LEU A 204 5.83 -14.44 11.94
C LEU A 204 6.22 -15.78 11.30
N MET A 205 7.34 -16.36 11.73
CA MET A 205 7.84 -17.61 11.19
C MET A 205 7.01 -18.82 11.59
N GLU A 206 6.50 -18.84 12.83
CA GLU A 206 5.52 -19.83 13.28
C GLU A 206 4.29 -19.84 12.37
N LEU A 207 3.68 -18.67 12.15
CA LEU A 207 2.50 -18.53 11.30
C LEU A 207 2.78 -18.90 9.83
N ALA A 208 3.93 -18.49 9.29
CA ALA A 208 4.31 -18.81 7.91
C ALA A 208 4.48 -20.32 7.71
N ARG A 209 5.11 -21.03 8.65
CA ARG A 209 5.28 -22.48 8.58
C ARG A 209 3.95 -23.21 8.73
N GLY A 210 3.15 -22.84 9.73
CA GLY A 210 1.81 -23.41 9.92
C GLY A 210 0.90 -23.22 8.70
N SER A 211 1.05 -22.11 7.96
CA SER A 211 0.28 -21.87 6.73
C SER A 211 0.64 -22.83 5.59
N ILE A 212 1.89 -23.30 5.52
CA ILE A 212 2.33 -24.31 4.54
C ILE A 212 1.75 -25.67 4.91
N GLU A 213 1.82 -26.03 6.19
CA GLU A 213 1.30 -27.31 6.72
C GLU A 213 -0.21 -27.44 6.48
N LYS A 214 -0.96 -26.36 6.73
CA LYS A 214 -2.41 -26.30 6.49
C LYS A 214 -2.80 -25.99 5.04
N SER A 215 -1.85 -25.88 4.11
CA SER A 215 -2.15 -25.42 2.74
C SER A 215 -3.05 -26.37 1.93
N SER A 216 -3.15 -27.64 2.35
CA SER A 216 -4.05 -28.64 1.78
C SER A 216 -5.45 -28.64 2.40
N GLU A 217 -5.68 -27.89 3.47
CA GLU A 217 -6.96 -27.80 4.17
C GLU A 217 -7.73 -26.56 3.69
N ASP A 218 -8.95 -26.77 3.19
CA ASP A 218 -9.84 -25.68 2.80
C ASP A 218 -10.63 -25.09 3.97
N GLU A 219 -10.73 -25.80 5.10
CA GLU A 219 -11.39 -25.31 6.31
C GLU A 219 -10.56 -24.25 7.03
N ARG A 220 -11.24 -23.18 7.47
CA ARG A 220 -10.62 -22.06 8.18
C ARG A 220 -11.32 -21.82 9.50
N TYR A 221 -10.52 -21.57 10.53
CA TYR A 221 -11.02 -21.10 11.79
C TYR A 221 -11.60 -19.68 11.64
N CYS A 222 -12.89 -19.51 11.88
CA CYS A 222 -13.56 -18.22 11.88
C CYS A 222 -13.49 -17.60 13.29
N LEU A 223 -12.80 -16.46 13.42
CA LEU A 223 -12.75 -15.71 14.68
C LEU A 223 -14.09 -14.98 14.91
N HIS A 224 -14.57 -15.03 16.15
CA HIS A 224 -15.80 -14.39 16.55
C HIS A 224 -15.54 -13.31 17.61
N PHE A 225 -16.40 -12.29 17.65
CA PHE A 225 -16.33 -11.27 18.70
C PHE A 225 -16.76 -11.86 20.05
N SER A 226 -16.11 -11.43 21.12
CA SER A 226 -16.73 -11.47 22.45
C SER A 226 -17.94 -10.54 22.50
N PRO A 227 -18.91 -10.76 23.41
CA PRO A 227 -20.04 -9.85 23.59
C PRO A 227 -19.62 -8.39 23.79
N GLU A 228 -18.55 -8.17 24.55
CA GLU A 228 -18.00 -6.86 24.86
C GLU A 228 -17.37 -6.21 23.61
N ALA A 229 -16.59 -6.97 22.83
CA ALA A 229 -16.05 -6.50 21.56
C ALA A 229 -17.15 -6.18 20.54
N GLN A 230 -18.21 -6.99 20.49
CA GLN A 230 -19.35 -6.75 19.61
C GLN A 230 -20.06 -5.45 19.96
N LYS A 231 -20.23 -5.15 21.25
CA LYS A 231 -20.81 -3.87 21.70
C LYS A 231 -19.99 -2.68 21.20
N ILE A 232 -18.66 -2.71 21.40
CA ILE A 232 -17.75 -1.65 20.94
C ILE A 232 -17.82 -1.49 19.42
N PHE A 233 -17.85 -2.59 18.68
CA PHE A 233 -17.97 -2.59 17.22
C PHE A 233 -19.28 -1.90 16.76
N ILE A 234 -20.42 -2.24 17.36
CA ILE A 234 -21.73 -1.66 17.03
C ILE A 234 -21.77 -0.17 17.39
N GLU A 235 -21.27 0.21 18.56
CA GLU A 235 -21.20 1.62 18.98
C GLU A 235 -20.39 2.44 17.97
N HIS A 236 -19.22 1.95 17.57
CA HIS A 236 -18.39 2.65 16.58
C HIS A 236 -19.01 2.64 15.17
N TYR A 237 -19.68 1.56 14.77
CA TYR A 237 -20.45 1.51 13.52
C TYR A 237 -21.47 2.65 13.46
N ASN A 238 -22.25 2.84 14.53
CA ASN A 238 -23.28 3.88 14.59
C ASN A 238 -22.70 5.30 14.57
N VAL A 239 -21.53 5.52 15.19
CA VAL A 239 -20.80 6.80 15.08
C VAL A 239 -20.42 7.09 13.62
N LEU A 240 -19.88 6.10 12.91
CA LEU A 240 -19.52 6.24 11.50
C LEU A 240 -20.75 6.52 10.61
N GLU A 241 -21.89 5.87 10.84
CA GLU A 241 -23.14 6.16 10.13
C GLU A 241 -23.65 7.58 10.40
N GLN A 242 -23.57 8.05 11.64
CA GLN A 242 -23.94 9.42 11.99
C GLN A 242 -23.04 10.43 11.26
N ASP A 243 -21.74 10.16 11.19
CA ASP A 243 -20.76 11.01 10.50
C ASP A 243 -20.94 11.06 8.97
N LEU A 244 -21.68 10.11 8.40
CA LEU A 244 -22.04 10.06 6.98
C LEU A 244 -23.28 10.91 6.61
N SER A 245 -23.98 11.44 7.62
CA SER A 245 -25.10 12.37 7.41
C SER A 245 -24.68 13.54 6.50
N PRO A 246 -25.62 14.21 5.79
CA PRO A 246 -25.27 15.26 4.82
C PRO A 246 -24.33 16.35 5.37
N SER A 247 -24.49 16.72 6.65
CA SER A 247 -23.66 17.69 7.38
C SER A 247 -22.54 17.06 8.23
N GLY A 248 -22.41 15.74 8.21
CA GLY A 248 -21.44 15.00 9.00
C GLY A 248 -20.00 15.14 8.47
N PRO A 249 -19.00 15.00 9.34
CA PRO A 249 -17.59 15.20 8.99
C PRO A 249 -17.05 14.19 7.97
N LEU A 250 -17.76 13.08 7.74
CA LEU A 250 -17.40 12.03 6.78
C LEU A 250 -18.33 11.99 5.55
N SER A 251 -19.26 12.94 5.41
CA SER A 251 -20.17 13.07 4.26
C SER A 251 -19.46 12.98 2.90
N PRO A 252 -18.27 13.59 2.67
CA PRO A 252 -17.55 13.47 1.40
C PRO A 252 -16.88 12.11 1.15
N PHE A 253 -16.78 11.26 2.19
CA PHE A 253 -15.98 10.03 2.19
C PHE A 253 -16.81 8.76 2.28
N ARG A 254 -18.06 8.78 1.77
CA ARG A 254 -19.01 7.65 1.87
C ARG A 254 -18.42 6.31 1.44
N GLY A 255 -17.71 6.29 0.31
CA GLY A 255 -17.06 5.09 -0.20
C GLY A 255 -16.05 4.49 0.79
N HIS A 256 -15.22 5.32 1.42
CA HIS A 256 -14.25 4.90 2.44
C HIS A 256 -14.95 4.31 3.67
N VAL A 257 -15.94 5.01 4.21
CA VAL A 257 -16.65 4.57 5.41
C VAL A 257 -17.40 3.25 5.17
N SER A 258 -17.96 3.05 3.97
CA SER A 258 -18.66 1.80 3.60
C SER A 258 -17.80 0.53 3.71
N LYS A 259 -16.46 0.67 3.64
CA LYS A 259 -15.49 -0.44 3.80
C LYS A 259 -14.77 -0.41 5.14
N LYS A 260 -15.05 0.60 5.96
CA LYS A 260 -14.31 0.86 7.19
C LYS A 260 -14.56 -0.15 8.28
N THR A 261 -15.83 -0.49 8.48
CA THR A 261 -16.29 -1.42 9.51
C THR A 261 -15.75 -2.82 9.24
N GLU A 262 -15.72 -3.23 7.97
CA GLU A 262 -15.08 -4.47 7.54
C GLU A 262 -13.55 -4.44 7.80
N ASN A 263 -12.88 -3.31 7.52
CA ASN A 263 -11.47 -3.14 7.86
C ASN A 263 -11.21 -3.21 9.38
N ILE A 264 -12.08 -2.64 10.22
CA ILE A 264 -11.96 -2.74 11.69
C ILE A 264 -12.03 -4.20 12.13
N ALA A 265 -13.01 -4.97 11.64
CA ALA A 265 -13.14 -6.38 11.94
C ALA A 265 -11.89 -7.18 11.51
N ARG A 266 -11.36 -6.90 10.31
CA ARG A 266 -10.13 -7.54 9.79
C ARG A 266 -8.91 -7.20 10.63
N ILE A 267 -8.71 -5.94 11.03
CA ILE A 267 -7.60 -5.53 11.91
C ILE A 267 -7.70 -6.24 13.26
N ALA A 268 -8.90 -6.27 13.86
CA ALA A 268 -9.13 -6.94 15.13
C ALA A 268 -8.84 -8.45 15.04
N ALA A 269 -9.28 -9.11 13.97
CA ALA A 269 -9.00 -10.52 13.71
C ALA A 269 -7.49 -10.78 13.55
N LEU A 270 -6.77 -9.92 12.80
CA LEU A 270 -5.33 -10.02 12.65
C LEU A 270 -4.60 -9.87 13.97
N PHE A 271 -5.00 -8.92 14.82
CA PHE A 271 -4.39 -8.72 16.13
C PHE A 271 -4.65 -9.89 17.08
N GLN A 272 -5.88 -10.40 17.12
CA GLN A 272 -6.23 -11.58 17.91
C GLN A 272 -5.41 -12.79 17.47
N TYR A 273 -5.41 -13.10 16.18
CA TYR A 273 -4.71 -14.28 15.67
C TYR A 273 -3.20 -14.16 15.83
N PHE A 274 -2.63 -12.99 15.54
CA PHE A 274 -1.19 -12.78 15.67
C PHE A 274 -0.74 -12.86 17.12
N SER A 275 -1.51 -12.30 18.07
CA SER A 275 -1.08 -12.22 19.47
C SER A 275 -1.42 -13.46 20.29
N TYR A 276 -2.57 -14.08 20.02
CA TYR A 276 -3.14 -15.14 20.87
C TYR A 276 -3.61 -16.38 20.10
N GLY A 277 -3.63 -16.34 18.75
CA GLY A 277 -4.10 -17.45 17.92
C GLY A 277 -5.62 -17.52 17.82
N GLU A 278 -6.14 -18.75 17.69
CA GLU A 278 -7.58 -19.03 17.62
C GLU A 278 -8.29 -18.62 18.94
N GLY A 279 -9.52 -18.14 18.85
CA GLY A 279 -10.28 -17.73 20.04
C GLY A 279 -11.36 -16.69 19.75
N LYS A 280 -11.77 -15.96 20.80
CA LYS A 280 -12.68 -14.81 20.69
C LYS A 280 -11.88 -13.51 20.70
N ILE A 281 -12.28 -12.56 19.88
CA ILE A 281 -11.71 -11.21 19.85
C ILE A 281 -12.17 -10.46 21.11
N SER A 282 -11.22 -10.02 21.93
CA SER A 282 -11.49 -9.30 23.18
C SER A 282 -11.85 -7.82 22.95
N ALA A 283 -12.41 -7.20 23.99
CA ALA A 283 -12.72 -5.76 23.99
C ALA A 283 -11.47 -4.89 23.74
N ASP A 284 -10.33 -5.24 24.34
CA ASP A 284 -9.07 -4.50 24.20
C ASP A 284 -8.55 -4.54 22.76
N ILE A 285 -8.65 -5.70 22.11
CA ILE A 285 -8.26 -5.84 20.70
C ILE A 285 -9.20 -5.05 19.80
N MET A 286 -10.51 -5.13 20.03
CA MET A 286 -11.47 -4.35 19.24
C MET A 286 -11.23 -2.85 19.41
N THR A 287 -10.99 -2.37 20.64
CA THR A 287 -10.67 -0.97 20.91
C THR A 287 -9.40 -0.54 20.17
N SER A 288 -8.35 -1.37 20.21
CA SER A 288 -7.09 -1.11 19.50
C SER A 288 -7.30 -1.04 17.99
N ALA A 289 -8.11 -1.95 17.44
CA ALA A 289 -8.46 -1.97 16.02
C ALA A 289 -9.24 -0.71 15.61
N VAL A 290 -10.21 -0.28 16.42
CA VAL A 290 -10.94 0.98 16.23
C VAL A 290 -9.99 2.17 16.19
N VAL A 291 -9.10 2.32 17.18
CA VAL A 291 -8.15 3.44 17.26
C VAL A 291 -7.26 3.52 16.02
N ILE A 292 -6.64 2.40 15.63
CA ILE A 292 -5.75 2.36 14.45
C ILE A 292 -6.54 2.63 13.17
N SER A 293 -7.75 2.07 13.08
CA SER A 293 -8.60 2.32 11.93
C SER A 293 -8.98 3.81 11.87
N SER A 294 -9.44 4.43 12.97
CA SER A 294 -9.73 5.88 13.01
C SER A 294 -8.55 6.73 12.55
N TRP A 295 -7.32 6.40 12.97
CA TRP A 295 -6.12 7.07 12.47
C TRP A 295 -5.98 6.98 10.94
N TYR A 296 -6.20 5.82 10.34
CA TYR A 296 -6.23 5.68 8.87
C TYR A 296 -7.37 6.48 8.21
N THR A 297 -8.49 6.71 8.89
CA THR A 297 -9.53 7.61 8.36
C THR A 297 -9.04 9.04 8.34
N ASP A 298 -8.36 9.51 9.39
CA ASP A 298 -7.80 10.86 9.41
C ASP A 298 -6.73 11.05 8.32
N GLU A 299 -5.89 10.04 8.10
CA GLU A 299 -4.95 10.04 6.98
C GLU A 299 -5.66 10.05 5.62
N TYR A 300 -6.72 9.26 5.46
CA TYR A 300 -7.53 9.26 4.24
C TYR A 300 -8.15 10.64 3.97
N LYS A 301 -8.68 11.30 5.01
CA LYS A 301 -9.20 12.67 4.92
C LYS A 301 -8.13 13.63 4.47
N LYS A 302 -6.94 13.62 5.09
CA LYS A 302 -5.83 14.50 4.70
C LYS A 302 -5.40 14.31 3.24
N LEU A 303 -5.46 13.07 2.75
CA LEU A 303 -5.02 12.71 1.40
C LEU A 303 -6.05 13.03 0.31
N PHE A 304 -7.34 12.85 0.61
CA PHE A 304 -8.40 12.85 -0.40
C PHE A 304 -9.48 13.90 -0.17
N ALA A 305 -9.42 14.66 0.92
CA ALA A 305 -10.22 15.88 1.03
C ALA A 305 -9.92 16.77 -0.17
N LEU A 306 -10.98 17.29 -0.79
CA LEU A 306 -10.80 18.41 -1.69
C LEU A 306 -10.24 19.55 -0.85
N PRO A 307 -9.06 20.08 -1.19
CA PRO A 307 -8.52 21.19 -0.44
C PRO A 307 -9.49 22.37 -0.58
N ASP A 308 -9.86 22.97 0.53
CA ASP A 308 -10.67 24.18 0.53
C ASP A 308 -9.94 25.24 -0.32
N GLU A 309 -10.66 25.98 -1.15
CA GLU A 309 -10.06 27.08 -1.92
C GLU A 309 -9.35 28.06 -0.99
N SER A 310 -9.86 28.25 0.24
CA SER A 310 -9.21 29.06 1.26
C SER A 310 -7.87 28.45 1.70
N GLU A 311 -7.82 27.13 1.97
CA GLU A 311 -6.59 26.43 2.34
C GLU A 311 -5.54 26.43 1.21
N LEU A 312 -5.97 26.28 -0.05
CA LEU A 312 -5.10 26.39 -1.22
C LEU A 312 -4.50 27.79 -1.32
N GLN A 313 -5.32 28.82 -1.13
CA GLN A 313 -4.86 30.21 -1.13
C GLN A 313 -3.89 30.48 0.03
N GLN A 314 -4.13 29.88 1.20
CA GLN A 314 -3.24 29.98 2.35
C GLN A 314 -1.88 29.31 2.10
N LYS A 315 -1.86 28.08 1.54
CA LYS A 315 -0.60 27.40 1.15
C LYS A 315 0.18 28.17 0.10
N ASP A 316 -0.51 28.68 -0.93
CA ASP A 316 0.12 29.52 -1.95
C ASP A 316 0.68 30.82 -1.34
N ALA A 317 0.02 31.38 -0.33
CA ALA A 317 0.49 32.56 0.39
C ALA A 317 1.74 32.25 1.23
N GLU A 318 1.78 31.09 1.90
CA GLU A 318 2.95 30.62 2.65
C GLU A 318 4.16 30.37 1.73
N GLU A 319 3.96 29.70 0.59
CA GLU A 319 5.02 29.48 -0.41
C GLU A 319 5.59 30.80 -0.94
N LEU A 320 4.71 31.78 -1.23
CA LEU A 320 5.14 33.12 -1.63
C LEU A 320 5.94 33.82 -0.52
N PHE A 321 5.52 33.68 0.73
CA PHE A 321 6.17 34.32 1.87
C PHE A 321 7.56 33.74 2.13
N ASP A 322 7.71 32.42 2.08
CA ASP A 322 9.01 31.74 2.23
C ASP A 322 9.98 32.21 1.14
N TRP A 323 9.49 32.32 -0.11
CA TRP A 323 10.28 32.86 -1.21
C TRP A 323 10.69 34.33 -0.96
N LEU A 324 9.79 35.17 -0.45
CA LEU A 324 10.09 36.57 -0.11
C LEU A 324 11.15 36.68 1.01
N ILE A 325 11.10 35.80 2.02
CA ILE A 325 12.11 35.76 3.09
C ILE A 325 13.48 35.46 2.50
N GLU A 326 13.57 34.45 1.64
CA GLU A 326 14.83 34.05 1.00
C GLU A 326 15.39 35.18 0.11
N GLU A 327 14.53 35.85 -0.65
CA GLU A 327 14.91 36.93 -1.56
C GLU A 327 15.34 38.19 -0.79
N CYS A 328 14.73 38.49 0.36
CA CYS A 328 15.09 39.62 1.21
C CYS A 328 16.38 39.41 2.03
N ARG A 329 17.04 38.25 1.93
CA ARG A 329 18.21 37.94 2.76
C ARG A 329 19.34 38.95 2.53
N GLY A 330 19.67 39.71 3.58
CA GLY A 330 20.74 40.70 3.56
C GLY A 330 20.31 42.11 3.14
N GLU A 331 19.03 42.33 2.83
CA GLU A 331 18.48 43.67 2.62
C GLU A 331 18.07 44.34 3.94
N CYS A 332 18.30 45.66 4.06
CA CYS A 332 17.88 46.46 5.21
C CYS A 332 17.28 47.80 4.75
N PRO A 333 15.96 48.02 4.88
CA PRO A 333 14.95 47.06 5.37
C PRO A 333 14.72 45.91 4.38
N PRO A 334 14.27 44.72 4.84
CA PRO A 334 13.97 43.59 3.96
C PRO A 334 12.76 43.91 3.06
N ARG A 335 13.00 44.10 1.76
CA ARG A 335 11.96 44.48 0.81
C ARG A 335 12.19 43.90 -0.57
N VAL A 336 11.11 43.72 -1.33
CA VAL A 336 11.19 43.32 -2.74
C VAL A 336 10.32 44.22 -3.59
N ARG A 337 10.82 44.63 -4.76
CA ARG A 337 9.99 45.35 -5.75
C ARG A 337 8.88 44.44 -6.23
N LYS A 338 7.63 44.89 -6.21
CA LYS A 338 6.47 44.08 -6.64
C LYS A 338 6.59 43.57 -8.08
N ASN A 339 7.17 44.38 -8.98
CA ASN A 339 7.43 43.96 -10.36
C ASN A 339 8.50 42.88 -10.47
N TYR A 340 9.47 42.85 -9.56
CA TYR A 340 10.49 41.80 -9.51
C TYR A 340 9.85 40.45 -9.17
N ILE A 341 8.87 40.42 -8.25
CA ILE A 341 8.11 39.20 -7.93
C ILE A 341 7.40 38.63 -9.18
N LEU A 342 6.81 39.51 -10.01
CA LEU A 342 6.16 39.10 -11.27
C LEU A 342 7.15 38.57 -12.31
N GLN A 343 8.43 38.94 -12.24
CA GLN A 343 9.46 38.51 -13.19
C GLN A 343 10.21 37.26 -12.71
N CYS A 344 10.54 37.20 -11.42
CA CYS A 344 11.51 36.26 -10.84
C CYS A 344 10.92 35.37 -9.74
N GLY A 345 9.73 35.68 -9.21
CA GLY A 345 9.06 34.90 -8.15
C GLY A 345 8.64 33.49 -8.58
N PRO A 346 7.96 32.70 -7.73
CA PRO A 346 7.48 31.37 -8.13
C PRO A 346 6.54 31.46 -9.34
N GLY A 347 6.77 30.63 -10.37
CA GLY A 347 6.09 30.74 -11.67
C GLY A 347 4.56 30.75 -11.59
N ARG A 348 4.01 29.95 -10.66
CA ARG A 348 2.56 29.87 -10.37
C ARG A 348 1.97 31.21 -9.90
N PHE A 349 2.78 32.10 -9.33
CA PHE A 349 2.35 33.37 -8.74
C PHE A 349 2.68 34.58 -9.62
N ARG A 350 3.36 34.39 -10.77
CA ARG A 350 3.71 35.46 -11.75
C ARG A 350 2.49 35.95 -12.56
N ASN A 351 1.32 36.02 -11.92
CA ASN A 351 0.11 36.59 -12.46
C ASN A 351 -0.36 37.70 -11.52
N ARG A 352 -0.62 38.90 -12.06
CA ARG A 352 -0.95 40.09 -11.25
C ARG A 352 -2.17 39.89 -10.33
N LYS A 353 -3.21 39.19 -10.79
CA LYS A 353 -4.43 38.93 -10.01
C LYS A 353 -4.14 37.97 -8.86
N LYS A 354 -3.42 36.87 -9.14
CA LYS A 354 -3.02 35.89 -8.12
C LYS A 354 -2.05 36.50 -7.10
N LEU A 355 -1.00 37.19 -7.56
CA LEU A 355 -0.04 37.85 -6.68
C LEU A 355 -0.70 38.85 -5.74
N ASN A 356 -1.62 39.69 -6.24
CA ASN A 356 -2.34 40.62 -5.38
C ASN A 356 -3.19 39.91 -4.33
N ALA A 357 -3.88 38.81 -4.70
CA ALA A 357 -4.66 38.04 -3.74
C ALA A 357 -3.78 37.47 -2.62
N LEU A 358 -2.62 36.89 -2.97
CA LEU A 358 -1.68 36.34 -1.98
C LEU A 358 -1.07 37.43 -1.09
N LEU A 359 -0.67 38.57 -1.67
CA LEU A 359 -0.15 39.71 -0.89
C LEU A 359 -1.21 40.25 0.08
N ASN A 360 -2.48 40.35 -0.34
CA ASN A 360 -3.57 40.81 0.53
C ASN A 360 -3.82 39.84 1.70
N ILE A 361 -3.71 38.52 1.47
CA ILE A 361 -3.79 37.51 2.55
C ILE A 361 -2.65 37.70 3.55
N LEU A 362 -1.42 37.86 3.07
CA LEU A 362 -0.25 38.03 3.94
C LEU A 362 -0.28 39.38 4.68
N GLU A 363 -0.79 40.43 4.04
CA GLU A 363 -0.97 41.76 4.64
C GLU A 363 -2.06 41.76 5.72
N SER A 364 -3.19 41.07 5.49
CA SER A 364 -4.25 40.92 6.50
C SER A 364 -3.82 40.07 7.70
N GLN A 365 -2.83 39.20 7.51
CA GLN A 365 -2.15 38.44 8.57
C GLN A 365 -1.01 39.20 9.25
N PHE A 366 -0.79 40.48 8.89
CA PHE A 366 0.30 41.33 9.38
C PHE A 366 1.71 40.77 9.12
N ARG A 367 1.86 39.89 8.13
CA ARG A 367 3.14 39.25 7.79
C ARG A 367 4.00 40.10 6.86
N LEU A 368 3.41 41.05 6.15
CA LEU A 368 4.08 42.00 5.24
C LEU A 368 3.26 43.28 5.08
N SER A 369 3.83 44.29 4.43
CA SER A 369 3.11 45.48 3.97
C SER A 369 3.47 45.83 2.53
N VAL A 370 2.49 46.33 1.77
CA VAL A 370 2.71 46.75 0.38
C VAL A 370 2.68 48.27 0.30
N VAL A 371 3.85 48.91 0.17
CA VAL A 371 3.97 50.37 0.22
C VAL A 371 4.43 50.98 -1.12
N PRO A 372 3.91 52.16 -1.50
CA PRO A 372 4.45 52.94 -2.60
C PRO A 372 5.70 53.72 -2.17
N GLU A 373 6.75 53.68 -2.99
CA GLU A 373 7.90 54.57 -2.90
C GLU A 373 8.16 55.18 -4.28
N GLY A 374 7.78 56.45 -4.44
CA GLY A 374 7.71 57.11 -5.74
C GLY A 374 6.74 56.41 -6.69
N LYS A 375 7.22 56.00 -7.87
CA LYS A 375 6.42 55.26 -8.88
C LYS A 375 6.47 53.74 -8.71
N THR A 376 7.17 53.23 -7.69
CA THR A 376 7.44 51.80 -7.50
C THR A 376 6.71 51.27 -6.28
N MET A 377 6.08 50.11 -6.42
CA MET A 377 5.49 49.39 -5.28
C MET A 377 6.52 48.42 -4.70
N TYR A 378 6.70 48.46 -3.38
CA TYR A 378 7.54 47.54 -2.63
C TYR A 378 6.67 46.67 -1.71
N VAL A 379 7.09 45.42 -1.54
CA VAL A 379 6.61 44.51 -0.50
C VAL A 379 7.65 44.51 0.60
N LEU A 380 7.30 44.99 1.79
CA LEU A 380 8.18 45.05 2.95
C LEU A 380 7.84 43.91 3.88
N LEU A 381 8.87 43.20 4.33
CA LEU A 381 8.73 42.28 5.44
C LEU A 381 8.93 43.06 6.76
N PRO A 382 8.19 42.75 7.83
CA PRO A 382 8.43 43.34 9.14
C PRO A 382 9.90 43.17 9.51
N GLN A 383 10.50 44.19 10.13
CA GLN A 383 11.86 44.03 10.66
C GLN A 383 11.86 42.82 11.59
N ILE A 384 12.68 41.82 11.27
CA ILE A 384 12.91 40.64 12.12
C ILE A 384 13.43 41.05 13.53
N ALA A 385 13.78 42.33 13.73
CA ALA A 385 14.32 42.92 14.94
C ALA A 385 13.34 43.14 16.11
N SER A 386 12.09 42.66 16.07
CA SER A 386 11.16 42.79 17.20
C SER A 386 10.31 41.56 17.51
N LEU A 387 10.80 40.35 17.24
CA LEU A 387 10.30 39.15 17.92
C LEU A 387 11.18 38.92 19.14
N LYS A 388 10.65 39.16 20.34
CA LYS A 388 11.36 38.74 21.56
C LYS A 388 11.40 37.21 21.58
N LEU A 389 12.48 36.62 22.08
CA LEU A 389 12.62 35.16 22.22
C LEU A 389 11.48 34.52 23.03
N SER A 390 10.76 35.29 23.85
CA SER A 390 9.55 34.87 24.55
C SER A 390 8.39 34.52 23.61
N ASP A 391 8.32 35.20 22.46
CA ASP A 391 7.23 35.07 21.48
C ASP A 391 7.50 33.91 20.49
N VAL A 392 8.70 33.32 20.55
CA VAL A 392 9.15 32.17 19.73
C VAL A 392 9.34 30.90 20.59
N SER A 393 8.77 30.87 21.80
CA SER A 393 8.80 29.68 22.67
C SER A 393 7.95 28.49 22.18
N GLY A 394 7.41 28.54 20.96
CA GLY A 394 6.74 27.40 20.32
C GLY A 394 7.41 26.86 19.06
N ILE A 395 8.43 27.52 18.49
CA ILE A 395 8.80 27.30 17.09
C ILE A 395 10.33 27.36 16.90
N PHE A 396 10.96 26.17 16.82
CA PHE A 396 12.35 25.87 16.43
C PHE A 396 13.49 26.12 17.43
N THR A 397 13.83 25.08 18.19
CA THR A 397 15.21 24.77 18.55
C THR A 397 15.93 24.06 17.40
N SER A 398 17.12 24.56 17.04
CA SER A 398 18.11 24.05 16.06
C SER A 398 17.71 24.22 14.58
N GLY A 399 18.55 24.70 13.67
CA GLY A 399 19.96 25.01 13.67
C GLY A 399 20.49 24.69 12.27
N TYR A 400 21.05 25.67 11.55
CA TYR A 400 21.82 25.39 10.34
C TYR A 400 23.02 26.33 10.26
N HIS A 401 24.20 25.74 10.45
CA HIS A 401 25.49 26.35 10.17
C HIS A 401 25.75 26.40 8.66
N TYR A 402 26.11 27.60 8.21
CA TYR A 402 27.24 27.94 7.32
C TYR A 402 27.71 26.91 6.29
N ASN A 403 27.65 27.30 5.00
CA ASN A 403 28.80 27.19 4.09
C ASN A 403 28.59 28.03 2.82
N LYS A 404 29.28 29.17 2.73
CA LYS A 404 29.80 29.76 1.49
C LYS A 404 30.85 30.81 1.85
N LEU A 405 32.11 30.35 1.92
CA LEU A 405 33.28 31.23 1.88
C LEU A 405 33.50 31.68 0.44
N ARG A 406 33.62 33.00 0.29
CA ARG A 406 34.10 33.70 -0.91
C ARG A 406 35.51 33.25 -1.27
N ALA A 407 35.80 33.17 -2.56
CA ALA A 407 37.12 33.48 -3.10
C ALA A 407 36.91 34.53 -4.21
N LYS A 408 37.51 35.70 -3.94
CA LYS A 408 37.76 36.92 -4.73
C LYS A 408 36.93 37.20 -5.99
#